data_AF-A0A417C9G8-F1
#
_entry.id   AF-A0A417C9G8-F1
#
_cell.length_a   1.000
_cell.length_b   1.000
_cell.length_c   1.000
_cell.angle_alpha   90.00
_cell.angle_beta   90.00
_cell.angle_gamma   90.00
#
_symmetry.space_group_name_H-M   'P 1'
#
loop_
_entity.id
_entity.type
_entity.pdbx_description
1 polymer ?
#
loop_
_entity_poly.entity_id
_entity_poly.type
_entity_poly.pdbx_seq_one_letter_code
_entity_poly.pdbx_strand_id
1 'polypeptide(L)'
;MIFLAGSEASGKTKKAFAYGWKERKTSEDGVLLFSLQHEKKEMWKILQSMYGQEELSKIEIDDTPAIMVERMAEIIAQKAENGAISVFVIDEVPMMTSRKNFTDRKEELRYMIGLLKKCEKKERVVIVAVIPVSKYCTEMQKKKEVSTCYGEIEKPENCLVFV
;
A
#
# COMPACT_ATOMS: atom_id res chain seq x y z
N MET A 1 -9.55 1.66 -3.38
CA MET A 1 -8.29 1.05 -2.92
C MET A 1 -7.75 0.21 -4.04
N ILE A 2 -6.47 0.37 -4.32
CA ILE A 2 -5.81 -0.25 -5.46
C ILE A 2 -4.84 -1.30 -4.93
N PHE A 3 -4.95 -2.51 -5.45
CA PHE A 3 -4.10 -3.64 -5.12
C PHE A 3 -3.02 -3.80 -6.17
N LEU A 4 -1.77 -3.90 -5.72
CA LEU A 4 -0.62 -4.22 -6.55
C LEU A 4 -0.05 -5.54 -6.11
N ALA A 5 -0.35 -6.59 -6.87
CA ALA A 5 0.09 -7.93 -6.57
C ALA A 5 1.34 -8.29 -7.40
N GLY A 6 2.45 -8.58 -6.72
CA GLY A 6 3.68 -8.99 -7.40
C GLY A 6 4.54 -9.92 -6.55
N SER A 7 5.44 -10.65 -7.21
CA SER A 7 6.51 -11.36 -6.52
C SER A 7 7.59 -10.38 -6.07
N GLU A 8 8.45 -10.76 -5.12
CA GLU A 8 9.60 -9.91 -4.71
C GLU A 8 10.48 -9.53 -5.91
N ALA A 9 10.73 -10.48 -6.83
CA ALA A 9 11.54 -10.26 -8.02
C ALA A 9 10.87 -9.33 -9.06
N SER A 10 9.57 -9.07 -8.97
CA SER A 10 8.83 -8.27 -9.96
C SER A 10 9.07 -6.76 -9.86
N GLY A 11 9.81 -6.30 -8.86
CA GLY A 11 10.01 -4.88 -8.58
C GLY A 11 8.75 -4.18 -8.06
N LYS A 12 7.86 -4.93 -7.38
CA LYS A 12 6.54 -4.49 -6.92
C LYS A 12 6.58 -3.17 -6.13
N THR A 13 7.55 -2.98 -5.24
CA THR A 13 7.69 -1.77 -4.43
C THR A 13 7.93 -0.53 -5.30
N LYS A 14 8.88 -0.59 -6.25
CA LYS A 14 9.16 0.52 -7.18
C LYS A 14 7.94 0.84 -8.04
N LYS A 15 7.28 -0.18 -8.57
CA LYS A 15 6.07 -0.03 -9.38
C LYS A 15 4.91 0.54 -8.57
N ALA A 16 4.77 0.14 -7.31
CA ALA A 16 3.74 0.63 -6.41
C ALA A 16 3.93 2.08 -6.03
N PHE A 17 5.17 2.46 -5.73
CA PHE A 17 5.48 3.85 -5.50
C PHE A 17 5.23 4.69 -6.76
N ALA A 18 5.71 4.26 -7.93
CA ALA A 18 5.48 4.94 -9.19
C ALA A 18 4.00 5.07 -9.55
N TYR A 19 3.21 4.06 -9.22
CA TYR A 19 1.77 4.09 -9.40
C TYR A 19 1.13 5.10 -8.44
N GLY A 20 1.41 5.02 -7.13
CA GLY A 20 0.91 5.96 -6.15
C GLY A 20 1.28 7.42 -6.45
N TRP A 21 2.51 7.66 -6.93
CA TRP A 21 2.96 8.99 -7.35
C TRP A 21 2.09 9.61 -8.45
N LYS A 22 1.56 8.80 -9.37
CA LYS A 22 0.69 9.25 -10.47
C LYS A 22 -0.75 9.46 -10.03
N GLU A 23 -1.20 8.79 -8.97
CA GLU A 23 -2.56 8.90 -8.43
C GLU A 23 -2.75 10.10 -7.49
N ARG A 24 -1.71 10.92 -7.32
CA ARG A 24 -1.83 12.18 -6.57
C ARG A 24 -2.88 13.08 -7.22
N LYS A 25 -3.74 13.69 -6.40
CA LYS A 25 -4.81 14.54 -6.91
C LYS A 25 -4.28 15.86 -7.48
N THR A 26 -3.21 16.38 -6.88
CA THR A 26 -2.54 17.60 -7.33
C THR A 26 -1.02 17.40 -7.39
N SER A 27 -0.31 18.29 -8.10
CA SER A 27 1.16 18.31 -8.13
C SER A 27 1.80 18.64 -6.78
N GLU A 28 1.04 19.31 -5.91
CA GLU A 28 1.50 19.73 -4.58
C GLU A 28 1.33 18.65 -3.52
N ASP A 29 0.44 17.69 -3.77
CA ASP A 29 0.25 16.59 -2.84
C ASP A 29 1.51 15.72 -2.77
N GLY A 30 1.77 15.20 -1.57
CA GLY A 30 2.79 14.21 -1.32
C GLY A 30 2.27 12.78 -1.26
N VAL A 31 3.22 11.85 -1.13
CA VAL A 31 2.98 10.41 -0.94
C VAL A 31 3.61 9.98 0.37
N LEU A 32 2.86 9.28 1.21
CA LEU A 32 3.41 8.56 2.35
C LEU A 32 3.56 7.07 2.01
N LEU A 33 4.79 6.58 2.07
CA LEU A 33 5.12 5.17 1.95
C LEU A 33 5.27 4.54 3.34
N PHE A 34 4.41 3.58 3.65
CA PHE A 34 4.60 2.64 4.75
C PHE A 34 5.46 1.47 4.25
N SER A 35 6.72 1.44 4.64
CA SER A 35 7.69 0.40 4.28
C SER A 35 7.79 -0.63 5.40
N LEU A 36 6.95 -1.66 5.35
CA LEU A 36 6.84 -2.61 6.47
C LEU A 36 7.92 -3.70 6.47
N GLN A 37 8.65 -3.85 5.35
CA GLN A 37 9.71 -4.85 5.17
C GLN A 37 11.12 -4.23 5.15
N HIS A 38 11.26 -3.02 4.62
CA HIS A 38 12.57 -2.38 4.38
C HIS A 38 12.75 -1.14 5.25
N GLU A 39 13.99 -0.89 5.68
CA GLU A 39 14.30 0.33 6.42
C GLU A 39 14.18 1.57 5.52
N LYS A 40 13.84 2.70 6.14
CA LYS A 40 13.73 4.01 5.48
C LYS A 40 14.98 4.37 4.68
N LYS A 41 16.17 4.03 5.19
CA LYS A 41 17.44 4.28 4.50
C LYS A 41 17.57 3.51 3.18
N GLU A 42 17.09 2.27 3.15
CA GLU A 42 17.10 1.45 1.94
C GLU A 42 16.08 1.98 0.93
N MET A 43 14.88 2.34 1.41
CA MET A 43 13.86 2.92 0.56
C MET A 43 14.28 4.27 -0.04
N TRP A 44 14.96 5.12 0.71
CA TRP A 44 15.50 6.37 0.15
C TRP A 44 16.47 6.14 -0.99
N LYS A 45 17.37 5.14 -0.90
CA LYS A 45 18.28 4.82 -2.01
C LYS A 45 17.52 4.41 -3.28
N ILE A 46 16.43 3.67 -3.12
CA ILE A 46 15.55 3.25 -4.22
C ILE A 46 14.84 4.46 -4.85
N LEU A 47 14.28 5.35 -4.02
CA LEU A 47 13.52 6.50 -4.52
C LEU A 47 14.43 7.57 -5.14
N GLN A 48 15.63 7.77 -4.61
CA GLN A 48 16.62 8.68 -5.17
C GLN A 48 17.08 8.29 -6.58
N SER A 49 16.98 7.00 -6.96
CA SER A 49 17.27 6.59 -8.34
C SER A 49 16.12 6.86 -9.31
N MET A 50 14.94 7.22 -8.80
CA MET A 50 13.69 7.37 -9.57
C MET A 50 13.23 8.82 -9.69
N TYR A 51 13.55 9.66 -8.71
CA TYR A 51 12.95 11.01 -8.55
C TYR A 51 14.00 12.08 -8.29
N GLY A 52 13.71 13.31 -8.72
CA GLY A 52 14.53 14.49 -8.44
C GLY A 52 14.35 15.03 -7.01
N GLN A 53 15.23 15.95 -6.58
CA GLN A 53 15.20 16.51 -5.22
C GLN A 53 13.88 17.18 -4.85
N GLU A 54 13.27 17.90 -5.79
CA GLU A 54 11.97 18.55 -5.58
C GLU A 54 10.87 17.51 -5.30
N GLU A 55 10.83 16.43 -6.06
CA GLU A 55 9.87 15.35 -5.88
C GLU A 55 10.09 14.61 -4.57
N LEU A 56 11.35 14.31 -4.23
CA LEU A 56 11.72 13.64 -2.98
C LEU A 56 11.26 14.44 -1.74
N SER A 57 11.17 15.77 -1.83
CA SER A 57 10.68 16.61 -0.72
C SER A 57 9.20 16.39 -0.40
N LYS A 58 8.42 15.86 -1.34
CA LYS A 58 6.98 15.54 -1.20
C LYS A 58 6.76 14.07 -0.81
N ILE A 59 7.82 13.33 -0.50
CA ILE A 59 7.73 11.92 -0.12
C ILE A 59 8.03 11.78 1.36
N GLU A 60 7.11 11.12 2.06
CA GLU A 60 7.34 10.67 3.41
C GLU A 60 7.51 9.15 3.44
N ILE A 61 8.36 8.66 4.34
CA ILE A 61 8.57 7.23 4.58
C ILE A 61 8.43 6.97 6.08
N ASP A 62 7.56 6.02 6.39
CA ASP A 62 7.37 5.40 7.69
C ASP A 62 7.75 3.92 7.58
N ASP A 63 8.82 3.53 8.27
CA ASP A 63 9.36 2.16 8.31
C ASP A 63 9.03 1.44 9.61
N THR A 64 7.98 1.87 10.34
CA THR A 64 7.54 1.21 11.57
C THR A 64 7.12 -0.23 11.28
N PRO A 65 7.82 -1.24 11.83
CA PRO A 65 7.50 -2.64 11.57
C PRO A 65 6.21 -3.05 12.29
N ALA A 66 5.51 -4.02 11.72
CA ALA A 66 4.34 -4.67 12.34
C ALA A 66 3.23 -3.72 12.85
N ILE A 67 3.11 -2.54 12.23
CA ILE A 67 2.12 -1.53 12.60
C ILE A 67 0.70 -2.12 12.58
N MET A 68 -0.09 -1.77 13.59
CA MET A 68 -1.49 -2.15 13.64
C MET A 68 -2.29 -1.35 12.63
N VAL A 69 -3.22 -1.99 11.91
CA VAL A 69 -4.08 -1.33 10.92
C VAL A 69 -4.89 -0.17 11.53
N GLU A 70 -5.31 -0.27 12.79
CA GLU A 70 -6.01 0.81 13.48
C GLU A 70 -5.11 2.05 13.62
N ARG A 71 -3.84 1.84 13.99
CA ARG A 71 -2.86 2.93 14.10
C ARG A 71 -2.53 3.53 12.74
N MET A 72 -2.42 2.69 11.71
CA MET A 72 -2.20 3.17 10.34
C MET A 72 -3.36 4.04 9.86
N ALA A 73 -4.61 3.63 10.12
CA ALA A 73 -5.78 4.43 9.77
C ALA A 73 -5.81 5.79 10.49
N GLU A 74 -5.36 5.86 11.75
CA GLU A 74 -5.19 7.13 12.48
C GLU A 74 -4.15 8.03 11.80
N ILE A 75 -2.99 7.48 11.43
CA ILE A 75 -1.94 8.23 10.73
C ILE A 75 -2.45 8.74 9.38
N ILE A 76 -3.13 7.90 8.61
CA ILE A 76 -3.73 8.27 7.33
C ILE A 76 -4.70 9.44 7.53
N ALA A 77 -5.62 9.35 8.50
CA ALA A 77 -6.58 10.41 8.78
C ALA A 77 -5.89 11.73 9.17
N GLN A 78 -4.89 11.68 10.07
CA GLN A 78 -4.13 12.86 10.47
C GLN A 78 -3.39 13.51 9.30
N LYS A 79 -2.78 12.69 8.44
CA LYS A 79 -2.04 13.18 7.26
C LYS A 79 -2.96 13.73 6.19
N ALA A 80 -4.13 13.14 6.01
CA ALA A 80 -5.18 13.62 5.11
C ALA A 80 -5.76 14.96 5.58
N GLU A 81 -6.01 15.12 6.88
CA GLU A 81 -6.51 16.36 7.48
C GLU A 81 -5.54 17.53 7.30
N ASN A 82 -4.23 17.28 7.42
CA ASN A 82 -3.19 18.26 7.14
C ASN A 82 -3.14 18.69 5.66
N GLY A 83 -3.77 17.95 4.75
CA GLY A 83 -3.86 18.25 3.32
C GLY A 83 -2.58 18.04 2.51
N ALA A 84 -1.44 17.73 3.16
CA ALA A 84 -0.15 17.58 2.49
C ALA A 84 0.04 16.23 1.79
N ILE A 85 -0.69 15.19 2.20
CA ILE A 85 -0.58 13.83 1.62
C ILE A 85 -1.96 13.40 1.13
N SER A 86 -2.05 13.01 -0.15
CA SER A 86 -3.29 12.47 -0.73
C SER A 86 -3.19 11.00 -1.12
N VAL A 87 -1.98 10.42 -1.14
CA VAL A 87 -1.74 9.03 -1.50
C VAL A 87 -0.91 8.32 -0.44
N PHE A 88 -1.34 7.11 -0.11
CA PHE A 88 -0.69 6.23 0.86
C PHE A 88 -0.33 4.92 0.17
N VAL A 89 0.95 4.58 0.17
CA VAL A 89 1.45 3.29 -0.33
C VAL A 89 1.77 2.41 0.86
N ILE A 90 1.16 1.23 0.94
CA ILE A 90 1.41 0.26 1.98
C ILE A 90 2.17 -0.91 1.35
N ASP A 91 3.49 -0.91 1.55
CA ASP A 91 4.34 -1.99 1.06
C ASP A 91 4.29 -3.17 2.03
N GLU A 92 3.96 -4.35 1.51
CA GLU A 92 3.75 -5.58 2.26
C GLU A 92 2.59 -5.55 3.27
N VAL A 93 1.34 -5.44 2.77
CA VAL A 93 0.13 -5.52 3.60
C VAL A 93 0.13 -6.70 4.59
N PRO A 94 0.61 -7.92 4.25
CA PRO A 94 0.66 -9.03 5.19
C PRO A 94 1.61 -8.85 6.37
N MET A 95 2.40 -7.79 6.43
CA MET A 95 3.25 -7.48 7.58
C MET A 95 2.51 -6.64 8.64
N MET A 96 1.33 -6.10 8.31
CA MET A 96 0.48 -5.46 9.31
C MET A 96 -0.14 -6.46 10.29
N THR A 97 -0.50 -5.92 11.44
CA THR A 97 -1.23 -6.61 12.50
C THR A 97 -2.57 -5.93 12.76
N SER A 98 -3.44 -6.61 13.50
CA SER A 98 -4.67 -6.00 14.01
C SER A 98 -4.73 -6.10 15.53
N ARG A 99 -5.46 -5.19 16.18
CA ARG A 99 -5.70 -5.28 17.63
C ARG A 99 -6.57 -6.48 18.01
N LYS A 100 -7.39 -6.96 17.07
CA LYS A 100 -8.29 -8.10 17.30
C LYS A 100 -7.52 -9.41 17.15
N ASN A 101 -7.88 -10.39 17.97
CA ASN A 101 -7.36 -11.74 17.83
C ASN A 101 -8.18 -12.50 16.79
N PHE A 102 -7.52 -12.98 15.73
CA PHE A 102 -8.11 -13.82 14.71
C PHE A 102 -7.47 -15.20 14.74
N THR A 103 -8.26 -16.25 14.50
CA THR A 103 -7.75 -17.61 14.36
C THR A 103 -7.37 -17.94 12.92
N ASP A 104 -7.98 -17.25 11.95
CA ASP A 104 -7.66 -17.37 10.52
C ASP A 104 -6.99 -16.10 9.99
N ARG A 105 -5.82 -16.25 9.36
CA ARG A 105 -5.08 -15.12 8.79
C ARG A 105 -5.84 -14.45 7.65
N LYS A 106 -6.65 -15.19 6.87
CA LYS A 106 -7.42 -14.56 5.77
C LYS A 106 -8.55 -13.69 6.32
N GLU A 107 -9.19 -14.08 7.42
CA GLU A 107 -10.15 -13.22 8.12
C GLU A 107 -9.50 -11.94 8.64
N GLU A 108 -8.30 -12.04 9.24
CA GLU A 108 -7.56 -10.87 9.69
C GLU A 108 -7.21 -9.93 8.52
N LEU A 109 -6.65 -10.46 7.43
CA LEU A 109 -6.33 -9.68 6.23
C LEU A 109 -7.57 -8.99 5.67
N ARG A 110 -8.70 -9.69 5.56
CA ARG A 110 -9.97 -9.11 5.11
C ARG A 110 -10.48 -8.01 6.06
N TYR A 111 -10.32 -8.18 7.37
CA TYR A 111 -10.64 -7.16 8.35
C TYR A 111 -9.77 -5.90 8.15
N MET A 112 -8.45 -6.08 8.02
CA MET A 112 -7.52 -4.98 7.82
C MET A 112 -7.83 -4.21 6.51
N ILE A 113 -8.05 -4.93 5.41
CA ILE A 113 -8.48 -4.32 4.14
C ILE A 113 -9.81 -3.58 4.29
N GLY A 114 -10.77 -4.15 5.03
CA GLY A 114 -12.07 -3.53 5.29
C GLY A 114 -11.93 -2.19 6.03
N LEU A 115 -11.03 -2.10 7.00
CA LEU A 115 -10.72 -0.84 7.70
C LEU A 115 -10.07 0.18 6.77
N LEU A 116 -9.07 -0.23 5.99
CA LEU A 116 -8.38 0.66 5.06
C LEU A 116 -9.32 1.20 3.98
N LYS A 117 -10.20 0.36 3.40
CA LYS A 117 -11.23 0.81 2.44
C LYS A 117 -12.19 1.83 3.05
N LYS A 118 -12.57 1.66 4.33
CA LYS A 118 -13.42 2.64 5.04
C LYS A 118 -12.68 3.96 5.25
N CYS A 119 -11.42 3.88 5.68
CA CYS A 119 -10.55 5.04 5.87
C CYS A 119 -10.36 5.81 4.56
N GLU A 120 -10.01 5.11 3.47
CA GLU A 120 -9.84 5.70 2.14
C GLU A 120 -11.07 6.50 1.69
N LYS A 121 -12.27 5.91 1.81
CA LYS A 121 -13.53 6.57 1.43
C LYS A 121 -13.85 7.77 2.33
N LYS A 122 -13.61 7.64 3.63
CA LYS A 122 -13.88 8.69 4.63
C LYS A 122 -12.98 9.90 4.43
N GLU A 123 -11.67 9.66 4.33
CA GLU A 123 -10.65 10.71 4.22
C GLU A 123 -10.46 11.18 2.76
N ARG A 124 -11.13 10.53 1.82
CA ARG A 124 -11.07 10.79 0.37
C ARG A 124 -9.65 10.69 -0.19
N VAL A 125 -8.82 9.81 0.35
CA VAL A 125 -7.43 9.61 -0.10
C VAL A 125 -7.35 8.45 -1.09
N VAL A 126 -6.18 8.21 -1.68
CA VAL A 126 -5.90 6.99 -2.44
C VAL A 126 -5.01 6.08 -1.60
N ILE A 127 -5.42 4.82 -1.45
CA ILE A 127 -4.58 3.79 -0.82
C ILE A 127 -4.14 2.76 -1.86
N VAL A 128 -2.83 2.60 -1.98
CA VAL A 128 -2.16 1.60 -2.82
C VAL A 128 -1.61 0.50 -1.91
N ALA A 129 -2.22 -0.68 -1.97
CA ALA A 129 -1.90 -1.84 -1.15
C ALA A 129 -1.04 -2.83 -1.93
N VAL A 130 0.22 -3.03 -1.51
CA VAL A 130 1.12 -4.01 -2.12
C VAL A 130 0.91 -5.37 -1.48
N ILE A 131 0.65 -6.37 -2.33
CA ILE A 131 0.39 -7.75 -1.94
C ILE A 131 1.48 -8.65 -2.53
N PRO A 132 2.22 -9.40 -1.70
CA PRO A 132 3.11 -10.44 -2.19
C PRO A 132 2.28 -11.59 -2.78
N VAL A 133 2.64 -12.03 -3.98
CA VAL A 133 2.10 -13.23 -4.61
C VAL A 133 3.22 -14.08 -5.21
N SER A 134 2.96 -15.36 -5.40
CA SER A 134 3.96 -16.28 -5.94
C SER A 134 4.41 -15.90 -7.35
N LYS A 135 5.72 -15.96 -7.61
CA LYS A 135 6.30 -15.80 -8.95
C LYS A 135 5.90 -16.92 -9.93
N TYR A 136 5.45 -18.06 -9.41
CA TYR A 136 5.08 -19.22 -10.22
C TYR A 136 3.60 -19.20 -10.64
N CYS A 137 2.82 -18.21 -10.19
CA CYS A 137 1.41 -18.11 -10.53
C CYS A 137 1.19 -17.28 -11.80
N THR A 138 0.23 -17.71 -12.62
CA THR A 138 -0.29 -16.90 -13.73
C THR A 138 -1.01 -15.66 -13.20
N GLU A 139 -1.23 -14.66 -14.06
CA GLU A 139 -1.97 -13.46 -13.65
C GLU A 139 -3.37 -13.77 -13.11
N MET A 140 -4.11 -14.69 -13.75
CA MET A 140 -5.42 -15.10 -13.27
C MET A 140 -5.36 -15.76 -11.89
N GLN A 141 -4.34 -16.61 -11.65
CA GLN A 141 -4.14 -17.24 -10.35
C GLN A 141 -3.84 -16.19 -9.27
N LYS A 142 -2.98 -15.21 -9.57
CA LYS A 142 -2.66 -14.08 -8.67
C LYS A 142 -3.90 -13.24 -8.35
N LYS A 143 -4.73 -12.89 -9.34
CA LYS A 143 -5.99 -12.16 -9.10
C LYS A 143 -6.96 -12.96 -8.21
N LYS A 144 -7.07 -14.27 -8.45
CA LYS A 144 -7.90 -15.16 -7.63
C LYS A 144 -7.38 -15.24 -6.20
N GLU A 145 -6.06 -15.32 -6.01
CA GLU A 145 -5.42 -15.31 -4.69
C GLU A 145 -5.72 -14.01 -3.94
N VAL A 146 -5.54 -12.85 -4.59
CA VAL A 146 -5.87 -11.53 -4.03
C VAL A 146 -7.32 -11.50 -3.56
N SER A 147 -8.27 -11.87 -4.43
CA SER A 147 -9.70 -11.87 -4.10
C SER A 147 -10.04 -12.82 -2.95
N THR A 148 -9.38 -13.97 -2.86
CA THR A 148 -9.66 -14.99 -1.85
C THR A 148 -9.09 -14.60 -0.48
N CYS A 149 -7.88 -14.06 -0.45
CA CYS A 149 -7.14 -13.79 0.79
C CYS A 149 -7.39 -12.39 1.35
N TYR A 150 -7.61 -11.39 0.50
CA TYR A 150 -7.68 -9.97 0.88
C TYR A 150 -9.07 -9.37 0.67
N GLY A 151 -10.01 -10.15 0.12
CA GLY A 151 -11.39 -9.77 -0.11
C GLY A 151 -11.67 -9.30 -1.54
N GLU A 152 -12.94 -9.07 -1.84
CA GLU A 152 -13.37 -8.75 -3.20
C GLU A 152 -12.74 -7.45 -3.73
N ILE A 153 -12.30 -7.56 -4.99
CA ILE A 153 -11.80 -6.45 -5.78
C ILE A 153 -13.04 -5.75 -6.37
N GLU A 154 -13.31 -4.50 -5.95
CA GLU A 154 -14.52 -3.78 -6.36
C GLU A 154 -14.61 -3.60 -7.89
N LYS A 155 -13.46 -3.38 -8.55
CA LYS A 155 -13.37 -3.27 -10.01
C LYS A 155 -12.08 -3.92 -10.51
N PRO A 156 -12.08 -4.67 -11.63
CA PRO A 156 -10.89 -5.38 -12.13
C PRO A 156 -9.64 -4.50 -12.28
N GLU A 157 -9.80 -3.24 -12.65
CA GLU A 157 -8.72 -2.24 -12.79
C GLU A 157 -8.07 -1.87 -11.46
N ASN A 158 -8.76 -2.07 -10.33
CA ASN A 158 -8.21 -1.86 -8.99
C ASN A 158 -7.28 -3.00 -8.55
N CYS A 159 -7.03 -4.02 -9.39
CA CYS A 159 -6.05 -5.06 -9.11
C CYS A 159 -5.08 -5.22 -10.29
N LEU A 160 -3.92 -4.63 -10.09
CA LEU A 160 -2.80 -4.67 -11.01
C LEU A 160 -1.85 -5.79 -10.58
N VAL A 161 -1.56 -6.69 -11.51
CA VAL A 161 -0.74 -7.87 -11.26
C VAL A 161 0.55 -7.75 -12.06
N PHE A 162 1.68 -8.02 -11.41
CA PHE A 162 2.98 -8.03 -12.04
C PHE A 162 3.55 -9.45 -12.08
N VAL A 163 4.04 -9.84 -13.26
CA VAL A 163 4.79 -11.08 -13.49
C VAL A 163 6.26 -10.85 -13.13
#